data_AF-A0A524K7Q7-F1
#
_entry.id   AF-A0A524K7Q7-F1
#
_cell.length_a   1.000
_cell.length_b   1.000
_cell.length_c   1.000
_cell.angle_alpha   90.00
_cell.angle_beta   90.00
_cell.angle_gamma   90.00
#
_symmetry.space_group_name_H-M   'P 1'
#
loop_
_entity.id
_entity.type
_entity.pdbx_description
1 polymer ?
#
loop_
_entity_poly.entity_id
_entity_poly.type
_entity_poly.pdbx_seq_one_letter_code
_entity_poly.pdbx_strand_id
1 'polypeptide(L)'
;MQKIVIIDDEAQFRQNIADSLHSIREVDERFDITALDETEFKKMRTELNDRYDRYRRGKNVNEGECILDETSILIIDYDLFELGLYGPLKADGLIYQARCFSDCGLIISLNKDQRLNPFDLTLMGDVESFADWDLGSKQMRNAGLWTTTFSGFRPWYWPIMPKALESFESRADEIVGKLDDPILEQLGLSSVEGLSESAVRFLGSKAGEITFNDFFTNSGKCLSGKDCENSNLVTDKRRASIIASRLGKWMELNVLPGQDILIDAPHLVSRYPSLLRGSPDAIESWNATTAISDKITDAIDTGKISKYEFRAANWFSRPVWYWNKIMNSDEIPEVGEPWTFKESSYAFCEDSSRFHPKEECTMFVARGVSEFSMRFLKHFGTDVDYYPKKFISIPDGA
;
A
#
# COMPACT_ATOMS: atom_id res chain seq x y z
N MET A 1 8.08 -22.16 6.73
CA MET A 1 6.76 -21.54 6.58
C MET A 1 6.90 -20.10 7.02
N GLN A 2 6.28 -19.14 6.34
CA GLN A 2 6.27 -17.74 6.80
C GLN A 2 5.34 -17.61 8.00
N LYS A 3 5.47 -16.59 8.85
CA LYS A 3 4.65 -16.48 10.07
C LYS A 3 3.74 -15.26 10.05
N ILE A 4 2.46 -15.47 10.37
CA ILE A 4 1.48 -14.42 10.64
C ILE A 4 1.23 -14.38 12.14
N VAL A 5 1.38 -13.21 12.76
CA VAL A 5 1.03 -13.01 14.17
C VAL A 5 -0.17 -12.09 14.26
N ILE A 6 -1.19 -12.49 15.02
CA ILE A 6 -2.42 -11.72 15.24
C ILE A 6 -2.43 -11.21 16.69
N ILE A 7 -2.61 -9.90 16.85
CA ILE A 7 -2.77 -9.21 18.13
C ILE A 7 -4.10 -8.49 18.12
N ASP A 8 -4.91 -8.77 19.11
CA ASP A 8 -6.15 -8.07 19.43
C ASP A 8 -6.43 -8.41 20.91
N ASP A 9 -7.29 -7.69 21.60
CA ASP A 9 -7.58 -7.89 23.02
C ASP A 9 -8.75 -8.86 23.28
N GLU A 10 -9.67 -9.00 22.33
CA GLU A 10 -10.77 -9.95 22.33
C GLU A 10 -10.38 -11.35 21.77
N ALA A 11 -10.33 -12.36 22.64
CA ALA A 11 -9.90 -13.71 22.25
C ALA A 11 -10.72 -14.33 21.10
N GLN A 12 -12.03 -14.09 21.12
CA GLN A 12 -12.92 -14.58 20.06
C GLN A 12 -12.65 -13.88 18.73
N PHE A 13 -12.35 -12.59 18.75
CA PHE A 13 -12.05 -11.84 17.53
C PHE A 13 -10.74 -12.31 16.91
N ARG A 14 -9.66 -12.46 17.71
CA ARG A 14 -8.39 -13.05 17.27
C ARG A 14 -8.60 -14.40 16.57
N GLN A 15 -9.36 -15.29 17.21
CA GLN A 15 -9.65 -16.61 16.65
C GLN A 15 -10.45 -16.51 15.34
N ASN A 16 -11.45 -15.62 15.28
CA ASN A 16 -12.23 -15.43 14.07
C ASN A 16 -11.37 -14.95 12.88
N ILE A 17 -10.37 -14.10 13.13
CA ILE A 17 -9.41 -13.67 12.10
C ILE A 17 -8.54 -14.86 11.68
N ALA A 18 -7.97 -15.60 12.62
CA ALA A 18 -7.15 -16.78 12.34
C ALA A 18 -7.91 -17.82 11.50
N ASP A 19 -9.12 -18.19 11.91
CA ASP A 19 -9.99 -19.14 11.20
C ASP A 19 -10.32 -18.64 9.79
N SER A 20 -10.57 -17.34 9.64
CA SER A 20 -10.84 -16.75 8.33
C SER A 20 -9.64 -16.85 7.40
N LEU A 21 -8.42 -16.67 7.92
CA LEU A 21 -7.20 -16.82 7.13
C LEU A 21 -6.93 -18.29 6.78
N HIS A 22 -7.11 -19.22 7.72
CA HIS A 22 -7.02 -20.67 7.45
C HIS A 22 -8.04 -21.14 6.40
N SER A 23 -9.19 -20.46 6.27
CA SER A 23 -10.16 -20.79 5.23
C SER A 23 -9.70 -20.46 3.80
N ILE A 24 -8.62 -19.68 3.65
CA ILE A 24 -8.02 -19.34 2.36
C ILE A 24 -6.84 -20.28 2.14
N ARG A 25 -7.02 -21.28 1.26
CA ARG A 25 -6.04 -22.36 1.03
C ARG A 25 -4.62 -21.85 0.80
N GLU A 26 -4.45 -20.84 -0.05
CA GLU A 26 -3.13 -20.28 -0.36
C GLU A 26 -2.46 -19.62 0.86
N VAL A 27 -3.23 -19.14 1.83
CA VAL A 27 -2.71 -18.61 3.09
C VAL A 27 -2.32 -19.75 4.02
N ASP A 28 -3.20 -20.73 4.20
CA ASP A 28 -2.98 -21.91 5.05
C ASP A 28 -1.74 -22.72 4.64
N GLU A 29 -1.51 -22.88 3.33
CA GLU A 29 -0.35 -23.61 2.79
C GLU A 29 0.98 -22.84 2.96
N ARG A 30 0.94 -21.51 3.10
CA ARG A 30 2.12 -20.64 3.07
C ARG A 30 2.52 -20.12 4.45
N PHE A 31 1.56 -19.91 5.34
CA PHE A 31 1.74 -19.20 6.60
C PHE A 31 1.38 -20.03 7.83
N ASP A 32 2.25 -19.95 8.83
CA ASP A 32 1.97 -20.34 10.21
C ASP A 32 1.25 -19.20 10.91
N ILE A 33 0.00 -19.39 11.29
CA ILE A 33 -0.84 -18.35 11.87
C ILE A 33 -0.89 -18.53 13.38
N THR A 34 -0.38 -17.54 14.10
CA THR A 34 -0.36 -17.53 15.56
C THR A 34 -1.18 -16.36 16.08
N ALA A 35 -2.28 -16.63 16.78
CA ALA A 35 -3.00 -15.63 17.56
C ALA A 35 -2.41 -15.59 18.97
N LEU A 36 -1.81 -14.47 19.38
CA LEU A 36 -1.20 -14.39 20.71
C LEU A 36 -2.26 -14.39 21.80
N ASP A 37 -2.06 -15.21 22.83
CA ASP A 37 -2.81 -15.07 24.06
C ASP A 37 -2.31 -13.90 24.91
N GLU A 38 -2.98 -13.61 26.02
CA GLU A 38 -2.62 -12.50 26.90
C GLU A 38 -1.20 -12.66 27.50
N THR A 39 -0.77 -13.89 27.80
CA THR A 39 0.55 -14.17 28.38
C THR A 39 1.65 -13.96 27.35
N GLU A 40 1.45 -14.48 26.14
CA GLU A 40 2.37 -14.31 25.02
C GLU A 40 2.47 -12.86 24.59
N PHE A 41 1.34 -12.15 24.52
CA PHE A 41 1.30 -10.72 24.25
C PHE A 41 2.10 -9.93 25.29
N LYS A 42 1.90 -10.19 26.59
CA LYS A 42 2.65 -9.53 27.67
C LYS A 42 4.15 -9.77 27.55
N LYS A 43 4.56 -11.02 27.28
CA LYS A 43 5.97 -11.36 27.05
C LYS A 43 6.54 -10.56 25.88
N MET A 44 5.88 -10.60 24.72
CA MET A 44 6.29 -9.85 23.53
C MET A 44 6.40 -8.35 23.82
N ARG A 45 5.39 -7.79 24.50
CA ARG A 45 5.33 -6.37 24.86
C ARG A 45 6.48 -5.97 25.76
N THR A 46 6.80 -6.77 26.77
CA THR A 46 7.92 -6.54 27.68
C THR A 46 9.24 -6.53 26.91
N GLU A 47 9.49 -7.54 26.07
CA GLU A 47 10.73 -7.60 25.27
C GLU A 47 10.89 -6.40 24.35
N LEU A 48 9.80 -5.99 23.67
CA LEU A 48 9.81 -4.85 22.77
C LEU A 48 10.01 -3.52 23.52
N ASN A 49 9.40 -3.36 24.69
CA ASN A 49 9.61 -2.20 25.56
C ASN A 49 11.04 -2.15 26.11
N ASP A 50 11.60 -3.29 26.50
CA ASP A 50 12.97 -3.36 26.99
C ASP A 50 13.97 -2.97 25.91
N ARG A 51 13.75 -3.38 24.65
CA ARG A 51 14.54 -2.93 23.50
C ARG A 51 14.43 -1.42 23.29
N TYR A 52 13.22 -0.89 23.33
CA TYR A 52 12.98 0.54 23.20
C TYR A 52 13.61 1.37 24.32
N ASP A 53 13.53 0.90 25.56
CA ASP A 53 14.16 1.55 26.71
C ASP A 53 15.69 1.48 26.63
N ARG A 54 16.25 0.35 26.17
CA ARG A 54 17.69 0.24 25.87
C ARG A 54 18.10 1.25 24.81
N TYR A 55 17.36 1.35 23.71
CA TYR A 55 17.61 2.33 22.65
C TYR A 55 17.69 3.75 23.20
N ARG A 56 16.67 4.16 23.99
CA ARG A 56 16.59 5.50 24.58
C ARG A 56 17.71 5.80 25.58
N ARG A 57 18.30 4.77 26.17
CA ARG A 57 19.47 4.88 27.07
C ARG A 57 20.80 4.79 26.31
N GLY A 58 20.78 4.85 24.98
CA GLY A 58 21.97 4.80 24.15
C GLY A 58 22.59 3.41 24.04
N LYS A 59 21.80 2.33 24.25
CA LYS A 59 22.26 0.93 24.22
C LYS A 59 21.80 0.21 22.96
N ASN A 60 22.45 -0.92 22.67
CA ASN A 60 22.11 -1.78 21.54
C ASN A 60 20.69 -2.35 21.68
N VAL A 61 19.92 -2.31 20.60
CA VAL A 61 18.52 -2.76 20.51
C VAL A 61 18.36 -4.24 20.20
N ASN A 62 19.42 -4.93 19.76
CA ASN A 62 19.34 -6.30 19.27
C ASN A 62 19.56 -7.37 20.35
N GLU A 63 19.57 -6.98 21.63
CA GLU A 63 19.59 -7.95 22.74
C GLU A 63 18.18 -8.49 23.02
N GLY A 64 18.09 -9.78 23.36
CA GLY A 64 16.83 -10.49 23.65
C GLY A 64 16.16 -11.07 22.40
N GLU A 65 15.25 -12.02 22.59
CA GLU A 65 14.46 -12.64 21.52
C GLU A 65 13.03 -12.09 21.58
N CYS A 66 12.52 -11.56 20.47
CA CYS A 66 11.14 -11.13 20.35
C CYS A 66 10.46 -11.95 19.26
N ILE A 67 9.24 -12.44 19.52
CA ILE A 67 8.48 -13.21 18.54
C ILE A 67 8.28 -12.46 17.22
N LEU A 68 8.30 -11.11 17.26
CA LEU A 68 8.15 -10.26 16.08
C LEU A 68 9.36 -10.27 15.14
N ASP A 69 10.54 -10.73 15.58
CA ASP A 69 11.72 -10.80 14.71
C ASP A 69 11.60 -11.90 13.64
N GLU A 70 10.77 -12.90 13.91
CA GLU A 70 10.47 -13.99 12.97
C GLU A 70 9.11 -13.81 12.28
N THR A 71 8.39 -12.74 12.61
CA THR A 71 7.05 -12.47 12.07
C THR A 71 7.15 -11.87 10.68
N SER A 72 6.61 -12.58 9.70
CA SER A 72 6.52 -12.10 8.32
C SER A 72 5.39 -11.08 8.13
N ILE A 73 4.24 -11.29 8.77
CA ILE A 73 3.13 -10.34 8.77
C ILE A 73 2.55 -10.21 10.18
N LEU A 74 2.55 -9.00 10.72
CA LEU A 74 1.86 -8.66 11.97
C LEU A 74 0.50 -8.06 11.64
N ILE A 75 -0.57 -8.64 12.18
CA ILE A 75 -1.92 -8.12 12.14
C ILE A 75 -2.27 -7.64 13.55
N ILE A 76 -2.67 -6.38 13.67
CA ILE A 76 -2.95 -5.75 14.97
C ILE A 76 -4.26 -4.99 14.91
N ASP A 77 -5.20 -5.29 15.81
CA ASP A 77 -6.38 -4.45 15.99
C ASP A 77 -6.02 -3.09 16.58
N TYR A 78 -6.71 -2.04 16.13
CA TYR A 78 -6.39 -0.67 16.51
C TYR A 78 -6.68 -0.37 17.99
N ASP A 79 -7.75 -0.97 18.53
CA ASP A 79 -8.35 -0.63 19.82
C ASP A 79 -8.03 -1.72 20.87
N LEU A 80 -6.80 -1.72 21.40
CA LEU A 80 -6.32 -2.73 22.37
C LEU A 80 -6.64 -2.40 23.84
N PHE A 81 -7.90 -2.11 24.16
CA PHE A 81 -8.31 -1.61 25.47
C PHE A 81 -8.13 -2.61 26.62
N GLU A 82 -8.50 -3.88 26.43
CA GLU A 82 -8.50 -4.93 27.48
C GLU A 82 -7.09 -5.49 27.74
N LEU A 83 -6.16 -5.35 26.79
CA LEU A 83 -4.75 -5.72 26.97
C LEU A 83 -3.92 -4.66 27.72
N GLY A 84 -4.55 -3.55 28.09
CA GLY A 84 -3.92 -2.44 28.80
C GLY A 84 -3.64 -2.74 30.28
N LEU A 85 -2.54 -3.44 30.60
CA LEU A 85 -2.00 -3.46 31.97
C LEU A 85 -1.60 -2.06 32.49
N TYR A 86 -1.49 -1.07 31.59
CA TYR A 86 -0.96 0.27 31.86
C TYR A 86 -1.86 1.41 31.33
N GLY A 87 -3.14 1.13 31.07
CA GLY A 87 -4.11 2.09 30.51
C GLY A 87 -4.42 1.84 29.02
N PRO A 88 -5.31 2.66 28.41
CA PRO A 88 -5.76 2.46 27.03
C PRO A 88 -4.57 2.56 26.07
N LEU A 89 -4.23 1.44 25.43
CA LEU A 89 -3.17 1.35 24.45
C LEU A 89 -3.79 1.47 23.05
N LYS A 90 -3.45 2.53 22.32
CA LYS A 90 -3.70 2.58 20.88
C LYS A 90 -2.64 1.79 20.14
N ALA A 91 -3.02 1.07 19.09
CA ALA A 91 -2.10 0.26 18.30
C ALA A 91 -0.93 1.06 17.71
N ASP A 92 -1.10 2.36 17.41
CA ASP A 92 -0.06 3.20 16.80
C ASP A 92 1.30 3.13 17.53
N GLY A 93 1.28 3.11 18.87
CA GLY A 93 2.50 3.01 19.67
C GLY A 93 3.18 1.64 19.55
N LEU A 94 2.39 0.56 19.51
CA LEU A 94 2.89 -0.80 19.34
C LEU A 94 3.38 -1.04 17.91
N ILE A 95 2.65 -0.54 16.90
CA ILE A 95 3.02 -0.57 15.49
C ILE A 95 4.36 0.14 15.28
N TYR A 96 4.51 1.36 15.81
CA TYR A 96 5.78 2.09 15.78
C TYR A 96 6.91 1.27 16.37
N GLN A 97 6.70 0.70 17.56
CA GLN A 97 7.75 -0.07 18.21
C GLN A 97 8.07 -1.37 17.46
N ALA A 98 7.08 -2.05 16.91
CA ALA A 98 7.28 -3.24 16.09
C ALA A 98 8.12 -2.91 14.86
N ARG A 99 7.77 -1.86 14.12
CA ARG A 99 8.53 -1.42 12.94
C ARG A 99 9.96 -1.00 13.30
N CYS A 100 10.15 -0.28 14.40
CA CYS A 100 11.45 0.34 14.72
C CYS A 100 12.39 -0.54 15.57
N PHE A 101 11.85 -1.52 16.31
CA PHE A 101 12.62 -2.29 17.31
C PHE A 101 12.43 -3.82 17.20
N SER A 102 11.90 -4.31 16.07
CA SER A 102 11.93 -5.73 15.69
C SER A 102 12.32 -5.89 14.22
N ASP A 103 12.50 -7.14 13.80
CA ASP A 103 12.71 -7.49 12.38
C ASP A 103 11.41 -7.89 11.64
N CYS A 104 10.24 -7.51 12.20
CA CYS A 104 8.93 -7.79 11.61
C CYS A 104 8.84 -7.33 10.14
N GLY A 105 8.25 -8.18 9.30
CA GLY A 105 7.97 -7.92 7.89
C GLY A 105 6.87 -6.86 7.71
N LEU A 106 5.73 -7.24 7.11
CA LEU A 106 4.61 -6.31 6.95
C LEU A 106 3.82 -6.12 8.25
N ILE A 107 3.26 -4.93 8.46
CA ILE A 107 2.37 -4.62 9.57
C ILE A 107 1.02 -4.12 9.02
N ILE A 108 -0.06 -4.77 9.43
CA ILE A 108 -1.43 -4.46 9.05
C ILE A 108 -2.17 -4.01 10.32
N SER A 109 -2.66 -2.76 10.30
CA SER A 109 -3.54 -2.20 11.33
C SER A 109 -5.00 -2.50 10.96
N LEU A 110 -5.78 -3.06 11.87
CA LEU A 110 -7.19 -3.37 11.66
C LEU A 110 -8.12 -2.36 12.32
N ASN A 111 -9.26 -2.10 11.67
CA ASN A 111 -10.40 -1.38 12.23
C ASN A 111 -10.09 0.05 12.72
N LYS A 112 -9.08 0.70 12.15
CA LYS A 112 -8.82 2.11 12.42
C LYS A 112 -10.08 2.96 12.17
N ASP A 113 -10.36 3.88 13.08
CA ASP A 113 -11.61 4.66 13.12
C ASP A 113 -12.89 3.81 13.15
N GLN A 114 -12.82 2.59 13.71
CA GLN A 114 -13.92 1.64 13.87
C GLN A 114 -14.55 1.16 12.55
N ARG A 115 -13.79 1.20 11.45
CA ARG A 115 -14.28 0.80 10.12
C ARG A 115 -13.96 -0.67 9.83
N LEU A 116 -15.01 -1.48 9.70
CA LEU A 116 -14.85 -2.93 9.48
C LEU A 116 -14.66 -3.34 8.01
N ASN A 117 -15.17 -2.54 7.06
CA ASN A 117 -15.00 -2.75 5.61
C ASN A 117 -14.83 -1.43 4.82
N PRO A 118 -13.78 -0.64 5.14
CA PRO A 118 -13.55 0.70 4.59
C PRO A 118 -13.22 0.71 3.09
N PHE A 119 -13.78 1.66 2.34
CA PHE A 119 -13.22 2.11 1.06
C PHE A 119 -12.92 3.61 1.12
N ASP A 120 -11.64 3.97 1.05
CA ASP A 120 -11.20 5.36 1.02
C ASP A 120 -11.41 6.00 -0.36
N LEU A 121 -12.44 6.83 -0.48
CA LEU A 121 -12.75 7.65 -1.65
C LEU A 121 -11.71 8.76 -1.89
N THR A 122 -10.81 9.04 -0.95
CA THR A 122 -9.68 9.93 -1.24
C THR A 122 -8.59 9.23 -2.04
N LEU A 123 -8.53 7.90 -1.98
CA LEU A 123 -7.47 7.04 -2.53
C LEU A 123 -6.07 7.35 -1.98
N MET A 124 -5.98 8.07 -0.85
CA MET A 124 -4.70 8.50 -0.27
C MET A 124 -4.30 7.72 0.99
N GLY A 125 -5.23 6.96 1.59
CA GLY A 125 -5.03 6.22 2.83
C GLY A 125 -4.45 7.07 3.96
N ASP A 126 -3.75 6.42 4.90
CA ASP A 126 -3.02 7.09 5.98
C ASP A 126 -1.52 6.88 5.85
N VAL A 127 -0.85 7.73 5.08
CA VAL A 127 0.61 7.67 4.91
C VAL A 127 1.38 7.91 6.22
N GLU A 128 0.77 8.52 7.24
CA GLU A 128 1.43 8.87 8.50
C GLU A 128 1.48 7.67 9.48
N SER A 129 0.52 6.75 9.38
CA SER A 129 0.54 5.47 10.12
C SER A 129 1.80 4.67 9.81
N PHE A 130 2.45 4.12 10.84
CA PHE A 130 3.62 3.23 10.72
C PHE A 130 3.25 1.82 10.24
N ALA A 131 1.96 1.48 10.18
CA ALA A 131 1.50 0.27 9.51
C ALA A 131 1.70 0.42 8.00
N ASP A 132 2.00 -0.67 7.32
CA ASP A 132 2.08 -0.67 5.86
C ASP A 132 0.69 -0.54 5.24
N TRP A 133 -0.30 -1.16 5.88
CA TRP A 133 -1.70 -1.13 5.46
C TRP A 133 -2.64 -0.94 6.64
N ASP A 134 -3.66 -0.12 6.44
CA ASP A 134 -4.77 0.09 7.37
C ASP A 134 -6.03 -0.51 6.72
N LEU A 135 -6.56 -1.59 7.30
CA LEU A 135 -7.65 -2.38 6.74
C LEU A 135 -8.79 -2.55 7.74
N GLY A 136 -9.95 -2.97 7.26
CA GLY A 136 -11.04 -3.45 8.11
C GLY A 136 -10.98 -4.95 8.31
N SER A 137 -11.43 -5.43 9.47
CA SER A 137 -11.45 -6.85 9.80
C SER A 137 -12.26 -7.73 8.83
N LYS A 138 -13.33 -7.21 8.21
CA LYS A 138 -14.08 -7.95 7.18
C LYS A 138 -13.25 -8.14 5.90
N GLN A 139 -12.28 -7.26 5.65
CA GLN A 139 -11.41 -7.30 4.47
C GLN A 139 -10.37 -8.40 4.57
N MET A 140 -9.99 -8.81 5.78
CA MET A 140 -9.03 -9.89 5.99
C MET A 140 -9.51 -11.24 5.45
N ARG A 141 -10.83 -11.43 5.36
CA ARG A 141 -11.47 -12.64 4.80
C ARG A 141 -11.54 -12.61 3.28
N ASN A 142 -11.17 -11.50 2.65
CA ASN A 142 -11.29 -11.32 1.23
C ASN A 142 -10.12 -12.01 0.51
N ALA A 143 -10.42 -13.04 -0.26
CA ALA A 143 -9.41 -13.78 -1.03
C ALA A 143 -8.61 -12.88 -2.00
N GLY A 144 -9.16 -11.75 -2.44
CA GLY A 144 -8.47 -10.78 -3.30
C GLY A 144 -7.36 -9.97 -2.62
N LEU A 145 -7.25 -10.04 -1.30
CA LEU A 145 -6.13 -9.51 -0.52
C LEU A 145 -4.93 -10.49 -0.52
N TRP A 146 -5.21 -11.78 -0.70
CA TRP A 146 -4.23 -12.86 -0.53
C TRP A 146 -3.86 -13.56 -1.83
N THR A 147 -4.75 -13.51 -2.83
CA THR A 147 -4.64 -14.25 -4.08
C THR A 147 -5.02 -13.37 -5.27
N THR A 148 -4.70 -13.84 -6.47
CA THR A 148 -5.14 -13.20 -7.73
C THR A 148 -6.58 -13.56 -8.11
N THR A 149 -7.20 -14.54 -7.44
CA THR A 149 -8.53 -15.04 -7.80
C THR A 149 -9.55 -14.52 -6.79
N PHE A 150 -10.43 -13.63 -7.24
CA PHE A 150 -11.42 -13.01 -6.38
C PHE A 150 -12.68 -12.63 -7.15
N SER A 151 -13.71 -12.22 -6.40
CA SER A 151 -14.94 -11.65 -6.93
C SER A 151 -15.50 -10.62 -5.94
N GLY A 152 -16.22 -9.63 -6.45
CA GLY A 152 -16.86 -8.61 -5.61
C GLY A 152 -15.93 -7.48 -5.21
N PHE A 153 -16.13 -6.95 -4.00
CA PHE A 153 -15.36 -5.83 -3.47
C PHE A 153 -13.89 -6.19 -3.37
N ARG A 154 -13.04 -5.42 -4.02
CA ARG A 154 -11.58 -5.53 -3.99
C ARG A 154 -11.03 -4.18 -4.44
N PRO A 155 -10.66 -3.29 -3.51
CA PRO A 155 -10.06 -2.00 -3.82
C PRO A 155 -8.80 -2.14 -4.67
N TRP A 156 -8.64 -1.28 -5.68
CA TRP A 156 -7.53 -1.34 -6.61
C TRP A 156 -6.21 -1.18 -5.90
N TYR A 157 -6.09 -0.20 -5.02
CA TYR A 157 -4.88 0.08 -4.23
C TYR A 157 -4.45 -1.07 -3.30
N TRP A 158 -5.27 -2.10 -3.05
CA TRP A 158 -4.79 -3.26 -2.32
C TRP A 158 -3.66 -3.95 -3.08
N PRO A 159 -2.65 -4.48 -2.37
CA PRO A 159 -1.71 -5.39 -2.97
C PRO A 159 -2.23 -6.83 -2.86
N ILE A 160 -1.43 -7.78 -3.32
CA ILE A 160 -1.53 -9.18 -2.91
C ILE A 160 -0.52 -9.36 -1.76
N MET A 161 -0.99 -9.64 -0.54
CA MET A 161 -0.17 -9.59 0.67
C MET A 161 1.11 -10.43 0.61
N PRO A 162 1.09 -11.68 0.11
CA PRO A 162 2.32 -12.45 -0.06
C PRO A 162 3.35 -11.78 -0.99
N LYS A 163 2.91 -11.13 -2.06
CA LYS A 163 3.78 -10.37 -2.96
C LYS A 163 4.26 -9.06 -2.33
N ALA A 164 3.38 -8.37 -1.59
CA ALA A 164 3.76 -7.15 -0.88
C ALA A 164 4.88 -7.40 0.13
N LEU A 165 4.89 -8.58 0.76
CA LEU A 165 5.95 -9.00 1.67
C LEU A 165 7.27 -9.19 0.92
N GLU A 166 7.25 -9.93 -0.18
CA GLU A 166 8.43 -10.11 -1.05
C GLU A 166 8.97 -8.76 -1.57
N SER A 167 8.09 -7.86 -2.01
CA SER A 167 8.44 -6.51 -2.44
C SER A 167 9.00 -5.66 -1.30
N PHE A 168 8.48 -5.80 -0.08
CA PHE A 168 9.04 -5.13 1.09
C PHE A 168 10.47 -5.59 1.39
N GLU A 169 10.71 -6.90 1.41
CA GLU A 169 12.04 -7.48 1.62
C GLU A 169 13.02 -7.02 0.54
N SER A 170 12.60 -7.08 -0.74
CA SER A 170 13.43 -6.64 -1.87
C SER A 170 13.78 -5.15 -1.79
N ARG A 171 12.82 -4.29 -1.41
CA ARG A 171 13.09 -2.84 -1.24
C ARG A 171 14.07 -2.58 -0.09
N ALA A 172 13.92 -3.30 1.02
CA ALA A 172 14.84 -3.16 2.14
C ALA A 172 16.26 -3.54 1.69
N ASP A 173 16.43 -4.66 0.99
CA ASP A 173 17.72 -5.09 0.47
C ASP A 173 18.30 -4.11 -0.57
N GLU A 174 17.48 -3.52 -1.44
CA GLU A 174 17.91 -2.51 -2.43
C GLU A 174 18.51 -1.25 -1.80
N ILE A 175 18.07 -0.88 -0.58
CA ILE A 175 18.52 0.32 0.14
C ILE A 175 19.81 0.06 0.94
N VAL A 176 20.11 -1.20 1.28
CA VAL A 176 21.32 -1.54 2.03
C VAL A 176 22.57 -1.12 1.24
N GLY A 177 23.43 -0.32 1.87
CA GLY A 177 24.63 0.21 1.24
C GLY A 177 24.40 1.43 0.34
N LYS A 178 23.16 1.93 0.25
CA LYS A 178 22.79 3.13 -0.52
C LYS A 178 22.23 4.25 0.35
N LEU A 179 22.44 4.21 1.67
CA LEU A 179 21.81 5.16 2.60
C LEU A 179 22.12 6.64 2.27
N ASP A 180 23.28 6.91 1.67
CA ASP A 180 23.68 8.28 1.29
C ASP A 180 23.25 8.68 -0.14
N ASP A 181 22.56 7.80 -0.86
CA ASP A 181 22.09 8.09 -2.21
C ASP A 181 20.78 8.92 -2.20
N PRO A 182 20.57 9.84 -3.16
CA PRO A 182 19.32 10.60 -3.28
C PRO A 182 18.12 9.69 -3.56
N ILE A 183 17.03 9.89 -2.81
CA ILE A 183 15.84 9.03 -2.88
C ILE A 183 15.22 9.04 -4.29
N LEU A 184 14.96 10.23 -4.83
CA LEU A 184 14.26 10.34 -6.12
C LEU A 184 15.07 9.70 -7.24
N GLU A 185 16.39 9.91 -7.27
CA GLU A 185 17.27 9.29 -8.26
C GLU A 185 17.22 7.76 -8.18
N GLN A 186 17.32 7.19 -6.98
CA GLN A 186 17.29 5.74 -6.77
C GLN A 186 15.93 5.13 -7.11
N LEU A 187 14.84 5.88 -6.89
CA LEU A 187 13.51 5.52 -7.34
C LEU A 187 13.28 5.80 -8.83
N GLY A 188 14.24 6.35 -9.56
CA GLY A 188 14.07 6.71 -10.98
C GLY A 188 13.14 7.91 -11.21
N LEU A 189 12.81 8.69 -10.19
CA LEU A 189 12.08 9.94 -10.32
C LEU A 189 13.09 11.07 -10.58
N SER A 190 13.03 11.70 -11.75
CA SER A 190 14.06 12.66 -12.18
C SER A 190 14.08 13.98 -11.39
N SER A 191 12.93 14.39 -10.83
CA SER A 191 12.77 15.62 -10.06
C SER A 191 11.47 15.58 -9.26
N VAL A 192 11.24 16.60 -8.44
CA VAL A 192 9.95 16.81 -7.75
C VAL A 192 8.85 17.35 -8.67
N GLU A 193 9.20 17.74 -9.90
CA GLU A 193 8.24 18.33 -10.84
C GLU A 193 7.19 17.29 -11.23
N GLY A 194 5.92 17.65 -11.08
CA GLY A 194 4.77 16.77 -11.29
C GLY A 194 4.31 15.99 -10.06
N LEU A 195 5.10 15.96 -8.97
CA LEU A 195 4.63 15.35 -7.72
C LEU A 195 3.59 16.26 -7.06
N SER A 196 2.57 15.65 -6.45
CA SER A 196 1.59 16.38 -5.64
C SER A 196 2.27 17.06 -4.45
N GLU A 197 1.71 18.18 -3.98
CA GLU A 197 2.23 18.89 -2.79
C GLU A 197 2.34 17.97 -1.58
N SER A 198 1.36 17.08 -1.38
CA SER A 198 1.40 16.06 -0.33
C SER A 198 2.55 15.08 -0.49
N ALA A 199 2.86 14.64 -1.71
CA ALA A 199 3.97 13.75 -1.98
C ALA A 199 5.32 14.43 -1.72
N VAL A 200 5.49 15.69 -2.15
CA VAL A 200 6.69 16.49 -1.88
C VAL A 200 6.85 16.74 -0.37
N ARG A 201 5.77 17.15 0.31
CA ARG A 201 5.80 17.45 1.75
C ARG A 201 6.16 16.24 2.61
N PHE A 202 5.81 15.01 2.17
CA PHE A 202 6.17 13.79 2.88
C PHE A 202 7.69 13.61 2.96
N LEU A 203 8.41 13.89 1.87
CA LEU A 203 9.87 13.84 1.84
C LEU A 203 10.51 15.02 2.59
N GLY A 204 9.85 16.19 2.60
CA GLY A 204 10.29 17.38 3.33
C GLY A 204 10.70 18.53 2.41
N SER A 205 11.21 19.62 2.98
CA SER A 205 11.46 20.88 2.26
C SER A 205 12.55 20.78 1.18
N LYS A 206 13.41 19.76 1.22
CA LYS A 206 14.47 19.49 0.24
C LYS A 206 14.24 18.17 -0.50
N ALA A 207 13.00 17.86 -0.84
CA ALA A 207 12.61 16.58 -1.45
C ALA A 207 13.44 16.17 -2.69
N GLY A 208 13.99 17.11 -3.46
CA GLY A 208 14.82 16.83 -4.63
C GLY A 208 16.26 16.36 -4.32
N GLU A 209 16.76 16.62 -3.11
CA GLU A 209 18.15 16.37 -2.72
C GLU A 209 18.26 15.39 -1.55
N ILE A 210 17.13 15.02 -0.94
CA ILE A 210 17.10 14.21 0.27
C ILE A 210 17.64 12.80 0.01
N THR A 211 18.60 12.38 0.83
CA THR A 211 19.12 11.02 0.83
C THR A 211 18.26 10.09 1.68
N PHE A 212 18.43 8.77 1.57
CA PHE A 212 17.74 7.83 2.46
C PHE A 212 18.12 8.06 3.93
N ASN A 213 19.36 8.41 4.23
CA ASN A 213 19.85 8.70 5.58
C ASN A 213 19.26 10.01 6.12
N ASP A 214 19.18 11.06 5.29
CA ASP A 214 18.49 12.30 5.66
C ASP A 214 17.01 12.05 5.96
N PHE A 215 16.35 11.23 5.13
CA PHE A 215 14.95 10.87 5.36
C PHE A 215 14.79 10.07 6.66
N PHE A 216 15.69 9.13 6.96
CA PHE A 216 15.65 8.39 8.21
C PHE A 216 15.82 9.28 9.46
N THR A 217 16.80 10.18 9.41
CA THR A 217 17.23 10.96 10.57
C THR A 217 16.43 12.24 10.79
N ASN A 218 16.06 12.94 9.72
CA ASN A 218 15.59 14.33 9.78
C ASN A 218 14.12 14.52 9.37
N SER A 219 13.49 13.56 8.68
CA SER A 219 12.11 13.74 8.18
C SER A 219 11.03 13.67 9.27
N GLY A 220 11.33 13.03 10.42
CA GLY A 220 10.35 12.66 11.43
C GLY A 220 9.35 11.58 10.97
N LYS A 221 9.57 10.95 9.80
CA LYS A 221 8.69 9.90 9.24
C LYS A 221 9.14 8.48 9.57
N CYS A 222 10.41 8.30 9.97
CA CYS A 222 11.00 7.00 10.30
C CYS A 222 11.18 6.77 11.80
N LEU A 223 11.59 7.80 12.54
CA LEU A 223 11.72 7.78 14.00
C LEU A 223 10.96 8.95 14.60
N SER A 224 10.42 8.77 15.81
CA SER A 224 9.58 9.77 16.46
C SER A 224 10.34 10.57 17.53
N GLY A 225 10.22 11.90 17.47
CA GLY A 225 10.70 12.80 18.54
C GLY A 225 12.14 12.56 18.97
N LYS A 226 12.33 12.23 20.25
CA LYS A 226 13.65 11.99 20.85
C LYS A 226 14.37 10.76 20.30
N ASP A 227 13.65 9.85 19.65
CA ASP A 227 14.27 8.64 19.12
C ASP A 227 15.22 8.95 17.95
N CYS A 228 15.05 10.10 17.28
CA CYS A 228 15.96 10.57 16.24
C CYS A 228 17.37 10.87 16.79
N GLU A 229 17.49 11.26 18.06
CA GLU A 229 18.77 11.62 18.71
C GLU A 229 19.73 10.41 18.79
N ASN A 230 19.18 9.19 18.81
CA ASN A 230 19.92 7.92 18.90
C ASN A 230 19.95 7.16 17.56
N SER A 231 19.60 7.81 16.45
CA SER A 231 19.49 7.18 15.13
C SER A 231 20.76 6.46 14.67
N ASN A 232 21.93 6.92 15.14
CA ASN A 232 23.23 6.29 14.91
C ASN A 232 23.36 4.87 15.49
N LEU A 233 22.50 4.48 16.44
CA LEU A 233 22.49 3.15 17.05
C LEU A 233 21.70 2.12 16.24
N VAL A 234 20.90 2.56 15.26
CA VAL A 234 20.14 1.67 14.39
C VAL A 234 21.06 1.17 13.28
N THR A 235 21.12 -0.15 13.11
CA THR A 235 21.91 -0.81 12.06
C THR A 235 21.38 -0.45 10.67
N ASP A 236 22.25 -0.40 9.67
CA ASP A 236 21.87 -0.04 8.31
C ASP A 236 20.75 -0.94 7.74
N LYS A 237 20.81 -2.25 8.03
CA LYS A 237 19.75 -3.20 7.65
C LYS A 237 18.38 -2.79 8.21
N ARG A 238 18.33 -2.38 9.49
CA ARG A 238 17.07 -1.96 10.11
C ARG A 238 16.63 -0.59 9.62
N ARG A 239 17.57 0.35 9.39
CA ARG A 239 17.24 1.63 8.73
C ARG A 239 16.60 1.39 7.36
N ALA A 240 17.22 0.55 6.55
CA ALA A 240 16.74 0.19 5.22
C ALA A 240 15.33 -0.42 5.27
N SER A 241 15.07 -1.35 6.19
CA SER A 241 13.75 -1.92 6.44
C SER A 241 12.69 -0.87 6.80
N ILE A 242 13.00 0.04 7.74
CA ILE A 242 12.07 1.12 8.13
C ILE A 242 11.80 2.04 6.93
N ILE A 243 12.85 2.49 6.25
CA ILE A 243 12.75 3.38 5.09
C ILE A 243 11.95 2.72 3.96
N ALA A 244 12.18 1.44 3.66
CA ALA A 244 11.45 0.67 2.64
C ALA A 244 9.95 0.62 2.92
N SER A 245 9.55 0.39 4.18
CA SER A 245 8.14 0.44 4.60
C SER A 245 7.54 1.84 4.35
N ARG A 246 8.20 2.90 4.85
CA ARG A 246 7.68 4.27 4.75
C ARG A 246 7.58 4.76 3.30
N LEU A 247 8.64 4.59 2.53
CA LEU A 247 8.68 5.02 1.14
C LEU A 247 7.83 4.13 0.23
N GLY A 248 7.72 2.84 0.51
CA GLY A 248 6.82 1.94 -0.20
C GLY A 248 5.36 2.36 -0.06
N LYS A 249 4.93 2.70 1.16
CA LYS A 249 3.59 3.25 1.42
C LYS A 249 3.38 4.59 0.73
N TRP A 250 4.39 5.48 0.77
CA TRP A 250 4.33 6.78 0.09
C TRP A 250 4.19 6.65 -1.43
N MET A 251 4.93 5.74 -2.07
CA MET A 251 4.81 5.49 -3.51
C MET A 251 3.39 5.04 -3.88
N GLU A 252 2.85 4.06 -3.16
CA GLU A 252 1.53 3.48 -3.43
C GLU A 252 0.36 4.43 -3.13
N LEU A 253 0.45 5.22 -2.05
CA LEU A 253 -0.69 5.99 -1.55
C LEU A 253 -0.62 7.50 -1.86
N ASN A 254 0.55 8.04 -2.18
CA ASN A 254 0.69 9.48 -2.48
C ASN A 254 1.19 9.77 -3.90
N VAL A 255 2.01 8.89 -4.50
CA VAL A 255 2.59 9.14 -5.84
C VAL A 255 1.68 8.57 -6.93
N LEU A 256 1.32 7.29 -6.84
CA LEU A 256 0.55 6.61 -7.88
C LEU A 256 -0.92 7.10 -8.02
N PRO A 257 -1.69 7.34 -6.95
CA PRO A 257 -3.14 7.58 -7.07
C PRO A 257 -3.52 8.81 -7.91
N GLY A 258 -2.66 9.84 -7.90
CA GLY A 258 -2.86 11.06 -8.69
C GLY A 258 -2.73 10.82 -10.20
N GLN A 259 -1.96 9.82 -10.62
CA GLN A 259 -1.70 9.50 -12.02
C GLN A 259 -1.04 10.61 -12.85
N ASP A 260 -0.46 11.60 -12.18
CA ASP A 260 0.15 12.76 -12.83
C ASP A 260 1.57 12.47 -13.35
N ILE A 261 2.31 11.58 -12.69
CA ILE A 261 3.67 11.16 -13.10
C ILE A 261 3.69 9.70 -13.53
N LEU A 262 3.07 8.82 -12.75
CA LEU A 262 3.05 7.39 -13.00
C LEU A 262 1.61 6.95 -13.21
N ILE A 263 1.36 6.10 -14.19
CA ILE A 263 0.04 5.55 -14.47
C ILE A 263 0.11 4.03 -14.50
N ASP A 264 -0.92 3.38 -13.97
CA ASP A 264 -1.05 1.92 -14.05
C ASP A 264 -1.85 1.49 -15.30
N ALA A 265 -1.91 0.19 -15.50
CA ALA A 265 -2.46 -0.45 -16.69
C ALA A 265 -3.95 -0.16 -16.96
N PRO A 266 -4.90 -0.42 -16.03
CA PRO A 266 -6.31 -0.13 -16.26
C PRO A 266 -6.58 1.34 -16.60
N HIS A 267 -5.90 2.23 -15.91
CA HIS A 267 -6.05 3.66 -16.11
C HIS A 267 -5.41 4.15 -17.40
N LEU A 268 -4.30 3.55 -17.80
CA LEU A 268 -3.65 3.82 -19.07
C LEU A 268 -4.54 3.42 -20.25
N VAL A 269 -5.08 2.20 -20.27
CA VAL A 269 -5.96 1.76 -21.38
C VAL A 269 -7.30 2.48 -21.39
N SER A 270 -7.79 2.96 -20.24
CA SER A 270 -8.99 3.80 -20.18
C SER A 270 -8.79 5.12 -20.92
N ARG A 271 -7.57 5.64 -20.98
CA ARG A 271 -7.21 6.88 -21.68
C ARG A 271 -6.77 6.64 -23.11
N TYR A 272 -6.00 5.58 -23.34
CA TYR A 272 -5.47 5.18 -24.63
C TYR A 272 -5.93 3.76 -24.99
N PRO A 273 -7.21 3.59 -25.40
CA PRO A 273 -7.77 2.28 -25.76
C PRO A 273 -6.99 1.54 -26.86
N SER A 274 -6.26 2.24 -27.71
CA SER A 274 -5.39 1.65 -28.74
C SER A 274 -4.26 0.79 -28.17
N LEU A 275 -3.94 0.95 -26.88
CA LEU A 275 -2.96 0.12 -26.18
C LEU A 275 -3.55 -1.20 -25.67
N LEU A 276 -4.88 -1.38 -25.70
CA LEU A 276 -5.52 -2.62 -25.28
C LEU A 276 -5.24 -3.73 -26.28
N ARG A 277 -4.76 -4.89 -25.80
CA ARG A 277 -4.73 -6.12 -26.59
C ARG A 277 -6.04 -6.87 -26.46
N GLY A 278 -6.66 -7.17 -27.60
CA GLY A 278 -7.96 -7.86 -27.66
C GLY A 278 -9.03 -6.99 -28.31
N SER A 279 -10.30 -7.36 -28.10
CA SER A 279 -11.43 -6.59 -28.63
C SER A 279 -11.81 -5.47 -27.67
N PRO A 280 -11.88 -4.19 -28.11
CA PRO A 280 -12.34 -3.09 -27.27
C PRO A 280 -13.83 -3.19 -26.93
N ASP A 281 -14.60 -3.99 -27.67
CA ASP A 281 -16.02 -4.24 -27.43
C ASP A 281 -16.25 -5.47 -26.51
N ALA A 282 -15.18 -6.09 -25.99
CA ALA A 282 -15.24 -7.22 -25.05
C ALA A 282 -14.65 -6.84 -23.70
N ILE A 283 -15.49 -6.85 -22.65
CA ILE A 283 -15.13 -6.47 -21.28
C ILE A 283 -13.99 -7.33 -20.69
N GLU A 284 -13.83 -8.57 -21.15
CA GLU A 284 -12.77 -9.48 -20.75
C GLU A 284 -11.39 -8.96 -21.16
N SER A 285 -11.27 -8.33 -22.35
CA SER A 285 -10.02 -7.71 -22.79
C SER A 285 -9.60 -6.61 -21.81
N TRP A 286 -10.56 -5.76 -21.41
CA TRP A 286 -10.33 -4.70 -20.42
C TRP A 286 -9.96 -5.26 -19.05
N ASN A 287 -10.68 -6.27 -18.56
CA ASN A 287 -10.41 -6.91 -17.28
C ASN A 287 -9.08 -7.67 -17.25
N ALA A 288 -8.54 -8.10 -18.40
CA ALA A 288 -7.19 -8.67 -18.45
C ALA A 288 -6.11 -7.65 -18.01
N THR A 289 -6.35 -6.35 -18.18
CA THR A 289 -5.44 -5.28 -17.73
C THR A 289 -5.46 -5.05 -16.22
N THR A 290 -6.37 -5.68 -15.47
CA THR A 290 -6.45 -5.51 -14.01
C THR A 290 -5.73 -6.64 -13.24
N ALA A 291 -5.03 -7.52 -13.96
CA ALA A 291 -4.27 -8.61 -13.36
C ALA A 291 -3.08 -8.08 -12.54
N ILE A 292 -3.02 -8.38 -11.24
CA ILE A 292 -1.89 -8.00 -10.36
C ILE A 292 -0.78 -9.06 -10.47
N SER A 293 -0.26 -9.21 -11.67
CA SER A 293 0.81 -10.15 -12.02
C SER A 293 1.51 -9.69 -13.28
N ASP A 294 2.70 -10.23 -13.54
CA ASP A 294 3.50 -9.91 -14.73
C ASP A 294 2.75 -10.14 -16.05
N LYS A 295 1.69 -10.98 -16.02
CA LYS A 295 0.78 -11.23 -17.15
C LYS A 295 -0.01 -10.02 -17.62
N ILE A 296 -0.06 -8.94 -16.85
CA ILE A 296 -0.71 -7.68 -17.27
C ILE A 296 -0.11 -7.13 -18.57
N THR A 297 1.18 -7.42 -18.81
CA THR A 297 1.90 -7.05 -20.03
C THR A 297 1.41 -7.81 -21.27
N ASP A 298 0.69 -8.92 -21.10
CA ASP A 298 0.06 -9.65 -22.20
C ASP A 298 -1.25 -8.96 -22.65
N ALA A 299 -1.89 -8.19 -21.76
CA ALA A 299 -3.16 -7.50 -22.02
C ALA A 299 -2.97 -6.09 -22.60
N ILE A 300 -1.74 -5.57 -22.62
CA ILE A 300 -1.41 -4.24 -23.12
C ILE A 300 -0.34 -4.33 -24.20
N ASP A 301 -0.39 -3.46 -25.20
CA ASP A 301 0.64 -3.36 -26.22
C ASP A 301 1.92 -2.69 -25.68
N THR A 302 2.70 -3.47 -24.94
CA THR A 302 3.99 -3.05 -24.38
C THR A 302 5.04 -2.68 -25.42
N GLY A 303 4.84 -3.06 -26.69
CA GLY A 303 5.76 -2.69 -27.78
C GLY A 303 5.92 -1.17 -27.93
N LYS A 304 4.85 -0.41 -27.67
CA LYS A 304 4.83 1.05 -27.78
C LYS A 304 5.32 1.77 -26.52
N ILE A 305 5.16 1.14 -25.35
CA ILE A 305 5.31 1.82 -24.04
C ILE A 305 6.38 1.25 -23.12
N SER A 306 6.98 0.10 -23.43
CA SER A 306 7.99 -0.56 -22.58
C SER A 306 9.19 0.33 -22.24
N LYS A 307 9.59 1.22 -23.15
CA LYS A 307 10.66 2.21 -22.91
C LYS A 307 10.33 3.24 -21.82
N TYR A 308 9.05 3.36 -21.46
CA TYR A 308 8.52 4.26 -20.43
C TYR A 308 8.13 3.52 -19.15
N GLU A 309 8.40 2.21 -19.05
CA GLU A 309 8.12 1.43 -17.85
C GLU A 309 8.98 1.89 -16.67
N PHE A 310 8.36 1.99 -15.50
CA PHE A 310 9.06 2.32 -14.27
C PHE A 310 9.88 1.11 -13.80
N ARG A 311 11.21 1.27 -13.81
CA ARG A 311 12.14 0.13 -13.66
C ARG A 311 12.20 -0.45 -12.24
N ALA A 312 11.91 0.35 -11.22
CA ALA A 312 11.99 -0.10 -9.83
C ALA A 312 10.69 -0.83 -9.45
N ALA A 313 10.42 -1.97 -10.10
CA ALA A 313 9.14 -2.66 -10.07
C ALA A 313 8.69 -3.04 -8.64
N ASN A 314 9.62 -3.36 -7.74
CA ASN A 314 9.33 -3.73 -6.35
C ASN A 314 8.74 -2.58 -5.50
N TRP A 315 8.72 -1.36 -6.02
CA TRP A 315 8.14 -0.20 -5.35
C TRP A 315 6.63 -0.07 -5.52
N PHE A 316 6.06 -0.81 -6.46
CA PHE A 316 4.63 -0.88 -6.69
C PHE A 316 4.16 -2.34 -6.72
N SER A 317 2.93 -2.55 -6.32
CA SER A 317 2.22 -3.83 -6.35
C SER A 317 1.79 -4.22 -7.77
N ARG A 318 1.97 -3.33 -8.73
CA ARG A 318 1.56 -3.47 -10.13
C ARG A 318 2.53 -2.72 -11.05
N PRO A 319 2.66 -3.10 -12.33
CA PRO A 319 3.41 -2.33 -13.30
C PRO A 319 2.82 -0.94 -13.51
N VAL A 320 3.71 0.04 -13.64
CA VAL A 320 3.38 1.45 -13.86
C VAL A 320 4.35 2.04 -14.89
N TRP A 321 3.90 3.09 -15.58
CA TRP A 321 4.67 3.77 -16.62
C TRP A 321 4.70 5.28 -16.39
N TYR A 322 5.74 5.95 -16.88
CA TYR A 322 5.83 7.42 -16.83
C TYR A 322 4.79 8.07 -17.74
N TRP A 323 3.73 8.57 -17.14
CA TRP A 323 2.59 9.22 -17.81
C TRP A 323 3.05 10.39 -18.68
N ASN A 324 3.90 11.28 -18.14
CA ASN A 324 4.41 12.45 -18.85
C ASN A 324 5.20 12.11 -20.12
N LYS A 325 5.76 10.89 -20.22
CA LYS A 325 6.44 10.42 -21.44
C LYS A 325 5.46 9.83 -22.43
N ILE A 326 4.49 9.07 -21.95
CA ILE A 326 3.44 8.45 -22.79
C ILE A 326 2.53 9.51 -23.41
N MET A 327 2.08 10.50 -22.65
CA MET A 327 1.13 11.52 -23.13
C MET A 327 1.66 12.41 -24.26
N ASN A 328 2.98 12.35 -24.51
CA ASN A 328 3.67 13.09 -25.57
C ASN A 328 4.21 12.14 -26.67
N SER A 329 3.82 10.87 -26.68
CA SER A 329 4.31 9.87 -27.64
C SER A 329 3.41 9.81 -28.88
N ASP A 330 3.96 10.20 -30.03
CA ASP A 330 3.30 10.14 -31.35
C ASP A 330 3.07 8.70 -31.87
N GLU A 331 3.69 7.70 -31.24
CA GLU A 331 3.44 6.27 -31.50
C GLU A 331 2.03 5.82 -31.01
N ILE A 332 1.35 6.65 -30.21
CA ILE A 332 0.01 6.39 -29.68
C ILE A 332 -1.03 7.13 -30.53
N PRO A 333 -1.97 6.42 -31.19
CA PRO A 333 -3.02 7.01 -32.04
C PRO A 333 -3.87 8.13 -31.41
N GLU A 334 -4.07 8.09 -30.09
CA GLU A 334 -4.80 9.11 -29.33
C GLU A 334 -3.97 10.39 -29.08
N VAL A 335 -2.69 10.40 -29.45
CA VAL A 335 -1.76 11.51 -29.28
C VAL A 335 -1.24 12.00 -30.63
N GLY A 336 -0.93 11.06 -31.55
CA GLY A 336 -0.42 11.35 -32.89
C GLY A 336 -1.48 11.92 -33.85
N GLU A 337 -1.01 12.47 -34.97
CA GLU A 337 -1.86 12.96 -36.06
C GLU A 337 -2.13 11.86 -37.10
N PRO A 338 -3.39 11.62 -37.52
CA PRO A 338 -4.61 12.29 -37.09
C PRO A 338 -5.07 11.87 -35.69
N TRP A 339 -5.53 12.83 -34.89
CA TRP A 339 -6.06 12.55 -33.55
C TRP A 339 -7.30 11.65 -33.62
N THR A 340 -7.21 10.44 -33.05
CA THR A 340 -8.33 9.47 -33.04
C THR A 340 -8.60 8.98 -31.62
N PHE A 341 -9.77 9.33 -31.07
CA PHE A 341 -10.23 8.85 -29.77
C PHE A 341 -11.59 8.16 -29.91
N LYS A 342 -11.70 6.90 -29.44
CA LYS A 342 -12.97 6.18 -29.32
C LYS A 342 -13.29 6.03 -27.84
N GLU A 343 -14.40 6.62 -27.41
CA GLU A 343 -14.87 6.48 -26.03
C GLU A 343 -15.22 5.00 -25.74
N SER A 344 -14.81 4.52 -24.57
CA SER A 344 -15.14 3.17 -24.09
C SER A 344 -16.54 3.13 -23.47
N SER A 345 -17.27 2.05 -23.72
CA SER A 345 -18.53 1.73 -23.02
C SER A 345 -18.29 1.19 -21.60
N TYR A 346 -17.03 1.01 -21.20
CA TYR A 346 -16.66 0.49 -19.89
C TYR A 346 -15.94 1.55 -19.05
N ALA A 347 -16.12 1.46 -17.74
CA ALA A 347 -15.38 2.26 -16.77
C ALA A 347 -14.66 1.35 -15.78
N PHE A 348 -13.41 1.68 -15.46
CA PHE A 348 -12.66 0.99 -14.41
C PHE A 348 -13.16 1.41 -13.03
N CYS A 349 -13.63 0.44 -12.24
CA CYS A 349 -14.16 0.67 -10.90
C CYS A 349 -13.12 0.35 -9.82
N GLU A 350 -12.71 1.38 -9.09
CA GLU A 350 -11.65 1.32 -8.08
C GLU A 350 -11.98 0.37 -6.93
N ASP A 351 -13.24 0.20 -6.55
CA ASP A 351 -13.69 -0.65 -5.44
C ASP A 351 -13.85 -2.13 -5.80
N SER A 352 -13.80 -2.48 -7.08
CA SER A 352 -13.90 -3.86 -7.57
C SER A 352 -12.66 -4.31 -8.34
N SER A 353 -11.74 -3.39 -8.66
CA SER A 353 -10.55 -3.64 -9.48
C SER A 353 -10.87 -4.24 -10.84
N ARG A 354 -11.97 -3.80 -11.44
CA ARG A 354 -12.50 -4.34 -12.69
C ARG A 354 -13.19 -3.26 -13.51
N PHE A 355 -13.22 -3.48 -14.80
CA PHE A 355 -14.09 -2.76 -15.72
C PHE A 355 -15.51 -3.30 -15.63
N HIS A 356 -16.47 -2.37 -15.67
CA HIS A 356 -17.91 -2.63 -15.74
C HIS A 356 -18.55 -1.75 -16.81
N PRO A 357 -19.73 -2.10 -17.35
CA PRO A 357 -20.50 -1.19 -18.20
C PRO A 357 -20.70 0.15 -17.51
N LYS A 358 -20.40 1.26 -18.21
CA LYS A 358 -20.33 2.61 -17.63
C LYS A 358 -21.65 3.04 -16.98
N GLU A 359 -22.77 2.57 -17.50
CA GLU A 359 -24.13 2.79 -16.98
C GLU A 359 -24.39 2.12 -15.61
N GLU A 360 -23.58 1.13 -15.21
CA GLU A 360 -23.67 0.46 -13.91
C GLU A 360 -22.71 1.06 -12.87
N CYS A 361 -21.96 2.10 -13.24
CA CYS A 361 -20.90 2.66 -12.42
C CYS A 361 -21.33 3.97 -11.76
N THR A 362 -20.91 4.16 -10.51
CA THR A 362 -21.07 5.44 -9.79
C THR A 362 -19.78 6.23 -9.88
N MET A 363 -19.88 7.48 -10.32
CA MET A 363 -18.73 8.38 -10.37
C MET A 363 -18.43 8.98 -8.99
N PHE A 364 -17.15 9.22 -8.70
CA PHE A 364 -16.70 10.01 -7.56
C PHE A 364 -15.48 10.84 -7.94
N VAL A 365 -15.18 11.86 -7.13
CA VAL A 365 -13.99 12.71 -7.32
C VAL A 365 -12.99 12.36 -6.22
N ALA A 366 -11.89 11.72 -6.58
CA ALA A 366 -10.79 11.44 -5.66
C ALA A 366 -10.12 12.75 -5.21
N ARG A 367 -9.47 12.71 -4.04
CA ARG A 367 -8.83 13.91 -3.49
C ARG A 367 -7.52 14.20 -4.23
N GLY A 368 -7.39 15.41 -4.77
CA GLY A 368 -6.16 15.88 -5.39
C GLY A 368 -6.45 16.94 -6.45
N VAL A 369 -5.45 17.76 -6.78
CA VAL A 369 -5.51 18.68 -7.92
C VAL A 369 -4.91 17.94 -9.11
N SER A 370 -5.70 17.05 -9.70
CA SER A 370 -5.33 16.34 -10.91
C SER A 370 -6.50 16.37 -11.89
N GLU A 371 -6.19 16.45 -13.18
CA GLU A 371 -7.15 16.22 -14.27
C GLU A 371 -7.74 14.81 -14.21
N PHE A 372 -7.06 13.93 -13.47
CA PHE A 372 -7.44 12.56 -13.20
C PHE A 372 -8.08 12.42 -11.82
N SER A 373 -8.85 13.38 -11.35
CA SER A 373 -9.57 13.22 -10.07
C SER A 373 -10.87 12.41 -10.23
N MET A 374 -11.46 12.37 -11.42
CA MET A 374 -12.68 11.60 -11.68
C MET A 374 -12.40 10.10 -11.74
N ARG A 375 -13.15 9.32 -10.95
CA ARG A 375 -13.04 7.86 -10.81
C ARG A 375 -14.41 7.21 -10.73
N PHE A 376 -14.46 5.88 -10.82
CA PHE A 376 -15.70 5.11 -10.81
C PHE A 376 -15.69 4.03 -9.73
N LEU A 377 -16.88 3.66 -9.29
CA LEU A 377 -17.19 2.60 -8.33
C LEU A 377 -18.24 1.67 -8.92
N LYS A 378 -18.15 0.38 -8.62
CA LYS A 378 -19.25 -0.57 -8.85
C LYS A 378 -20.34 -0.42 -7.77
N HIS A 379 -19.95 0.07 -6.59
CA HIS A 379 -20.82 0.39 -5.46
C HIS A 379 -21.53 -0.85 -4.85
N PHE A 380 -20.89 -1.48 -3.86
CA PHE A 380 -21.36 -2.69 -3.17
C PHE A 380 -22.37 -2.44 -2.02
N GLY A 381 -23.13 -1.35 -2.11
CA GLY A 381 -24.20 -1.04 -1.15
C GLY A 381 -23.68 -0.74 0.26
N THR A 382 -24.44 -1.15 1.28
CA THR A 382 -24.18 -0.84 2.70
C THR A 382 -23.14 -1.75 3.35
N ASP A 383 -22.70 -2.80 2.66
CA ASP A 383 -21.70 -3.73 3.19
C ASP A 383 -20.28 -3.16 3.17
N VAL A 384 -20.05 -2.13 2.34
CA VAL A 384 -18.80 -1.37 2.24
C VAL A 384 -19.03 0.03 2.81
N ASP A 385 -18.11 0.45 3.67
CA ASP A 385 -18.12 1.79 4.25
C ASP A 385 -17.30 2.74 3.38
N TYR A 386 -17.95 3.40 2.42
CA TYR A 386 -17.33 4.40 1.56
C TYR A 386 -17.11 5.72 2.30
N TYR A 387 -15.87 6.19 2.39
CA TYR A 387 -15.53 7.39 3.17
C TYR A 387 -14.45 8.27 2.50
N PRO A 388 -14.46 9.58 2.74
CA PRO A 388 -15.56 10.32 3.35
C PRO A 388 -16.70 10.53 2.33
N LYS A 389 -17.95 10.33 2.77
CA LYS A 389 -19.14 10.27 1.90
C LYS A 389 -19.35 11.47 0.97
N LYS A 390 -18.79 12.63 1.31
CA LYS A 390 -18.88 13.87 0.52
C LYS A 390 -18.28 13.78 -0.89
N PHE A 391 -17.46 12.77 -1.19
CA PHE A 391 -16.83 12.60 -2.50
C PHE A 391 -17.68 11.81 -3.50
N ILE A 392 -18.75 11.15 -3.06
CA ILE A 392 -19.68 10.48 -3.96
C ILE A 392 -20.54 11.55 -4.62
N SER A 393 -20.41 11.72 -5.94
CA SER A 393 -21.38 12.50 -6.71
C SER A 393 -22.64 11.66 -6.86
N ILE A 394 -23.65 11.94 -6.04
CA ILE A 394 -24.99 11.40 -6.27
C ILE A 394 -25.55 12.21 -7.46
N PRO A 395 -25.95 11.56 -8.58
CA PRO A 395 -26.65 12.26 -9.64
C PRO A 395 -27.90 12.93 -9.05
N ASP A 396 -28.05 14.24 -9.24
CA ASP A 396 -29.25 14.96 -8.80
C ASP A 396 -30.50 14.31 -9.44
N GLY A 397 -31.28 13.56 -8.66
CA GLY A 397 -32.60 13.06 -9.06
C GLY A 397 -32.78 11.54 -9.26
N ALA A 398 -32.16 10.69 -8.43
CA ALA A 398 -32.52 9.27 -8.31
C ALA A 398 -33.68 9.02 -7.33
#